data_AF-A0A8B8PR42-F1
#
_entry.id   AF-A0A8B8PR42-F1
#
_cell.length_a   1.000
_cell.length_b   1.000
_cell.length_c   1.000
_cell.angle_alpha   90.00
_cell.angle_beta   90.00
_cell.angle_gamma   90.00
#
_symmetry.space_group_name_H-M   'P 1'
#
loop_
_entity.id
_entity.type
_entity.pdbx_description
1 polymer ?
#
loop_
_entity_poly.entity_id
_entity_poly.type
_entity_poly.pdbx_seq_one_letter_code
_entity_poly.pdbx_strand_id
1 'polypeptide(L)'
;MTKRKRSPFSSSPPFFFPIFLPKKKTREMIALKNLHTSFSPADPPTFRHPNPKRKRPTLSLCRCRHDGPSSSDPAPPPPRPEGDARKQELLARIAMLQAQKVRLTDYLDERSAYLAQFGEEAGAEFDKIGEDALRGLDEAGNRILENIESRMQAFEESMEVNRMEIEESDNKLAEFEGRVEAGRNEGLFFKSLAQKKPVEKAKAKEEAKKIQDVTKQSAGSRTRRNIYLVLIGIVVAGIADSFISSSSDWRKVAVLGAILVALITQFAYEQGMLSETEQMEKERSSREDK
;
A
#
# COMPACT_ATOMS: atom_id res chain seq x y z
N MET A 1 2.52 64.97 -11.43
CA MET A 1 3.56 64.08 -10.88
C MET A 1 3.03 63.50 -9.57
N THR A 2 2.24 62.43 -9.62
CA THR A 2 2.65 61.03 -9.32
C THR A 2 3.32 60.82 -7.97
N LYS A 3 2.63 60.15 -7.03
CA LYS A 3 3.18 59.01 -6.27
C LYS A 3 2.05 58.22 -5.58
N ARG A 4 1.61 57.15 -6.26
CA ARG A 4 0.92 55.99 -5.68
C ARG A 4 1.86 55.34 -4.65
N LYS A 5 1.45 55.22 -3.39
CA LYS A 5 2.04 54.25 -2.45
C LYS A 5 1.26 52.94 -2.58
N ARG A 6 1.96 51.91 -3.06
CA ARG A 6 1.49 50.53 -3.16
C ARG A 6 1.56 49.87 -1.78
N SER A 7 0.54 49.09 -1.45
CA SER A 7 0.52 48.10 -0.38
C SER A 7 1.57 47.01 -0.63
N PRO A 8 2.13 46.39 0.42
CA PRO A 8 3.06 45.28 0.27
C PRO A 8 2.29 43.99 -0.05
N PHE A 9 2.75 43.34 -1.13
CA PHE A 9 2.39 42.00 -1.52
C PHE A 9 2.74 41.00 -0.40
N SER A 10 1.75 40.18 -0.05
CA SER A 10 1.90 38.92 0.66
C SER A 10 2.97 38.07 -0.03
N SER A 11 4.00 37.68 0.72
CA SER A 11 5.07 36.79 0.28
C SER A 11 4.79 35.41 0.84
N SER A 12 4.13 34.57 0.04
CA SER A 12 4.05 33.14 0.30
C SER A 12 5.40 32.50 -0.06
N PRO A 13 6.09 31.79 0.86
CA PRO A 13 7.28 31.05 0.50
C PRO A 13 6.91 29.79 -0.30
N PRO A 14 7.77 29.35 -1.24
CA PRO A 14 7.55 28.10 -1.96
C PRO A 14 7.75 26.90 -1.02
N PHE A 15 6.75 26.03 -0.97
CA PHE A 15 6.82 24.69 -0.39
C PHE A 15 7.92 23.89 -1.10
N PHE A 16 9.09 23.83 -0.50
CA PHE A 16 10.17 22.93 -0.89
C PHE A 16 9.97 21.61 -0.13
N PHE A 17 9.47 20.58 -0.81
CA PHE A 17 9.44 19.21 -0.29
C PHE A 17 10.84 18.59 -0.39
N PRO A 18 11.54 18.25 0.72
CA PRO A 18 12.58 17.26 0.64
C PRO A 18 11.91 15.88 0.59
N ILE A 19 11.93 15.26 -0.59
CA ILE A 19 11.68 13.83 -0.75
C ILE A 19 12.79 13.10 0.00
N PHE A 20 12.49 12.61 1.20
CA PHE A 20 13.41 11.77 1.96
C PHE A 20 13.43 10.38 1.31
N LEU A 21 14.39 10.17 0.40
CA LEU A 21 14.71 8.86 -0.14
C LEU A 21 15.20 7.96 1.01
N PRO A 22 14.52 6.83 1.33
CA PRO A 22 15.10 5.87 2.25
C PRO A 22 16.34 5.24 1.62
N LYS A 23 17.50 5.39 2.27
CA LYS A 23 18.73 4.67 1.92
C LYS A 23 18.44 3.17 1.95
N LYS A 24 18.53 2.51 0.79
CA LYS A 24 18.54 1.05 0.69
C LYS A 24 19.76 0.51 1.43
N LYS A 25 19.54 -0.05 2.61
CA LYS A 25 20.51 -0.91 3.29
C LYS A 25 20.36 -2.30 2.66
N THR A 26 21.28 -2.67 1.78
CA THR A 26 21.41 -4.04 1.30
C THR A 26 21.84 -4.93 2.47
N ARG A 27 20.87 -5.67 3.02
CA ARG A 27 21.14 -6.82 3.88
C ARG A 27 21.21 -8.02 2.94
N GLU A 28 22.35 -8.70 2.90
CA GLU A 28 22.45 -9.99 2.23
C GLU A 28 21.37 -10.92 2.78
N MET A 29 20.51 -11.42 1.89
CA MET A 29 19.57 -12.47 2.20
C MET A 29 20.25 -13.80 1.90
N ILE A 30 20.51 -14.58 2.95
CA ILE A 30 20.81 -16.00 2.82
C ILE A 30 19.55 -16.65 2.27
N ALA A 31 19.64 -17.20 1.06
CA ALA A 31 18.58 -17.94 0.42
C ALA A 31 18.27 -19.22 1.23
N LEU A 32 17.20 -19.19 2.02
CA LEU A 32 16.62 -20.40 2.59
C LEU A 32 15.76 -21.05 1.50
N LYS A 33 16.17 -22.26 1.09
CA LYS A 33 15.43 -23.09 0.16
C LYS A 33 14.08 -23.46 0.78
N ASN A 34 12.99 -23.05 0.15
CA ASN A 34 11.64 -23.42 0.56
C ASN A 34 11.43 -24.93 0.35
N LEU A 35 11.35 -25.69 1.44
CA LEU A 35 10.76 -27.03 1.42
C LEU A 35 9.25 -26.87 1.54
N HIS A 36 8.58 -26.98 0.40
CA HIS A 36 7.14 -27.10 0.29
C HIS A 36 6.69 -28.40 0.98
N THR A 37 6.17 -28.30 2.20
CA THR A 37 5.45 -29.37 2.86
C THR A 37 4.03 -28.90 3.13
N SER A 38 3.11 -29.37 2.30
CA SER A 38 1.67 -29.19 2.51
C SER A 38 1.24 -30.11 3.66
N PHE A 39 1.01 -29.54 4.84
CA PHE A 39 0.29 -30.23 5.91
C PHE A 39 -1.20 -29.93 5.74
N SER A 40 -1.98 -30.96 5.40
CA SER A 40 -3.43 -30.92 5.54
C SER A 40 -3.79 -30.89 7.03
N PRO A 41 -4.76 -30.07 7.46
CA PRO A 41 -5.26 -30.13 8.82
C PRO A 41 -6.08 -31.41 8.95
N ALA A 42 -5.53 -32.43 9.61
CA ALA A 42 -6.28 -33.56 10.12
C ALA A 42 -6.57 -33.28 11.58
N ASP A 43 -7.83 -33.46 11.97
CA ASP A 43 -8.34 -33.24 13.33
C ASP A 43 -7.45 -33.87 14.41
N PRO A 44 -7.32 -33.25 15.60
CA PRO A 44 -6.47 -33.77 16.65
C PRO A 44 -7.03 -35.11 17.18
N PRO A 45 -6.24 -36.20 17.20
CA PRO A 45 -6.65 -37.39 17.91
C PRO A 45 -6.55 -37.13 19.41
N THR A 46 -7.69 -37.20 20.10
CA THR A 46 -7.75 -37.32 21.57
C THR A 46 -7.02 -38.59 22.02
N PHE A 47 -5.73 -38.46 22.34
CA PHE A 47 -4.97 -39.51 23.04
C PHE A 47 -5.39 -39.53 24.51
N ARG A 48 -6.28 -40.45 24.87
CA ARG A 48 -6.49 -40.83 26.27
C ARG A 48 -5.26 -41.60 26.75
N HIS A 49 -4.47 -41.01 27.65
CA HIS A 49 -3.43 -41.71 28.39
C HIS A 49 -4.05 -42.84 29.23
N PRO A 50 -3.67 -44.12 29.05
CA PRO A 50 -3.93 -45.12 30.05
C PRO A 50 -2.85 -45.00 31.12
N ASN A 51 -3.26 -44.61 32.32
CA ASN A 51 -2.42 -44.51 33.50
C ASN A 51 -1.87 -45.92 33.85
N PRO A 52 -0.55 -46.22 33.73
CA PRO A 52 -0.06 -47.55 34.05
C PRO A 52 0.10 -47.67 35.57
N LYS A 53 -0.81 -48.41 36.21
CA LYS A 53 -0.69 -48.81 37.61
C LYS A 53 0.63 -49.59 37.80
N ARG A 54 1.65 -48.90 38.34
CA ARG A 54 2.93 -49.49 38.77
C ARG A 54 2.69 -50.57 39.82
N LYS A 55 2.80 -51.85 39.43
CA LYS A 55 3.00 -52.94 40.40
C LYS A 55 4.51 -53.06 40.65
N ARG A 56 4.95 -52.72 41.86
CA ARG A 56 6.32 -53.01 42.32
C ARG A 56 6.44 -54.52 42.59
N PRO A 57 7.47 -55.22 42.10
CA PRO A 57 7.75 -56.57 42.55
C PRO A 57 8.51 -56.49 43.88
N THR A 58 7.93 -57.09 44.93
CA THR A 58 8.62 -57.34 46.19
C THR A 58 9.66 -58.44 45.98
N LEU A 59 10.94 -58.09 46.09
CA LEU A 59 12.06 -59.03 46.12
C LEU A 59 12.07 -59.73 47.49
N SER A 60 11.73 -61.03 47.52
CA SER A 60 11.92 -61.88 48.69
C SER A 60 13.38 -62.31 48.75
N LEU A 61 14.14 -61.75 49.68
CA LEU A 61 15.49 -62.22 50.03
C LEU A 61 15.39 -63.61 50.67
N CYS A 62 15.99 -64.62 50.02
CA CYS A 62 16.14 -65.97 50.57
C CYS A 62 16.96 -65.93 51.88
N ARG A 63 16.36 -66.48 52.94
CA ARG A 63 16.93 -66.63 54.27
C ARG A 63 17.65 -67.98 54.35
N CYS A 64 18.98 -68.00 54.26
CA CYS A 64 19.77 -69.21 54.50
C CYS A 64 19.69 -69.58 55.99
N ARG A 65 19.22 -70.79 56.30
CA ARG A 65 19.34 -71.37 57.64
C ARG A 65 20.78 -71.83 57.85
N HIS A 66 21.38 -71.41 58.96
CA HIS A 66 22.60 -72.00 59.50
C HIS A 66 22.18 -73.07 60.52
N ASP A 67 22.49 -74.34 60.24
CA ASP A 67 22.53 -75.38 61.26
C ASP A 67 24.01 -75.70 61.56
N GLY A 68 24.33 -75.81 62.85
CA GLY A 68 25.67 -75.90 63.43
C GLY A 68 26.38 -77.27 63.25
N PRO A 69 27.61 -77.38 63.77
CA PRO A 69 28.65 -78.26 63.21
C PRO A 69 28.72 -79.63 63.90
N SER A 70 29.03 -80.69 63.13
CA SER A 70 29.73 -81.86 63.68
C SER A 70 30.40 -82.73 62.61
N SER A 71 31.57 -83.23 62.99
CA SER A 71 32.42 -84.30 62.43
C SER A 71 33.02 -84.17 61.02
N SER A 72 34.32 -83.85 61.05
CA SER A 72 35.43 -84.33 60.19
C SER A 72 35.13 -85.31 59.04
N ASP A 73 35.26 -84.79 57.81
CA ASP A 73 35.65 -85.51 56.60
C ASP A 73 36.27 -84.50 55.60
N PRO A 74 37.16 -84.92 54.67
CA PRO A 74 37.83 -84.00 53.76
C PRO A 74 36.82 -83.28 52.86
N ALA A 75 36.89 -81.94 52.83
CA ALA A 75 35.95 -81.09 52.13
C ALA A 75 35.86 -81.44 50.62
N PRO A 76 34.66 -81.67 50.07
CA PRO A 76 34.49 -81.77 48.62
C PRO A 76 34.78 -80.41 47.97
N PRO A 77 35.24 -80.38 46.70
CA PRO A 77 35.46 -79.12 45.99
C PRO A 77 34.17 -78.28 45.99
N PRO A 78 34.26 -76.93 46.02
CA PRO A 78 33.08 -76.08 46.04
C PRO A 78 32.16 -76.47 44.88
N PRO A 79 30.82 -76.57 45.10
CA PRO A 79 29.91 -76.93 44.03
C PRO A 79 30.11 -75.95 42.87
N ARG A 80 30.35 -76.49 41.67
CA ARG A 80 30.51 -75.67 40.46
C ARG A 80 29.22 -74.85 40.30
N PRO A 81 29.30 -73.57 39.91
CA PRO A 81 28.11 -72.74 39.76
C PRO A 81 27.17 -73.43 38.76
N GLU A 82 26.08 -73.97 39.28
CA GLU A 82 25.17 -74.85 38.55
C GLU A 82 24.16 -73.95 37.81
N GLY A 83 24.63 -73.39 36.70
CA GLY A 83 23.83 -72.58 35.79
C GLY A 83 24.01 -73.05 34.35
N ASP A 84 22.91 -73.40 33.70
CA ASP A 84 22.92 -73.66 32.25
C ASP A 84 23.33 -72.38 31.51
N ALA A 85 24.50 -72.40 30.87
CA ALA A 85 25.07 -71.25 30.17
C ALA A 85 24.08 -70.64 29.16
N ARG A 86 23.23 -71.47 28.52
CA ARG A 86 22.21 -70.99 27.57
C ARG A 86 21.11 -70.18 28.25
N LYS A 87 20.73 -70.56 29.48
CA LYS A 87 19.73 -69.82 30.27
C LYS A 87 20.30 -68.51 30.78
N GLN A 88 21.56 -68.50 31.19
CA GLN A 88 22.24 -67.27 31.62
C GLN A 88 22.40 -66.27 30.48
N GLU A 89 22.78 -66.74 29.28
CA GLU A 89 22.86 -65.90 28.09
C GLU A 89 21.48 -65.33 27.69
N LEU A 90 20.43 -66.15 27.73
CA LEU A 90 19.07 -65.69 27.45
C LEU A 90 18.61 -64.61 28.45
N LEU A 91 18.88 -64.80 29.74
CA LEU A 91 18.60 -63.80 30.77
C LEU A 91 19.38 -62.50 30.55
N ALA A 92 20.66 -62.58 30.16
CA ALA A 92 21.47 -61.42 29.82
C ALA A 92 20.89 -60.64 28.62
N ARG A 93 20.43 -61.35 27.58
CA ARG A 93 19.77 -60.74 26.42
C ARG A 93 18.45 -60.06 26.79
N ILE A 94 17.64 -60.69 27.65
CA ILE A 94 16.38 -60.09 28.15
C ILE A 94 16.68 -58.83 28.96
N ALA A 95 17.65 -58.87 29.86
CA ALA A 95 18.06 -57.71 30.66
C ALA A 95 18.57 -56.56 29.76
N MET A 96 19.37 -56.87 28.74
CA MET A 96 19.85 -55.89 27.77
C MET A 96 18.69 -55.24 27.00
N LEU A 97 17.72 -56.04 26.51
CA LEU A 97 16.55 -55.53 25.81
C LEU A 97 15.67 -54.66 26.71
N GLN A 98 15.50 -55.05 27.98
CA GLN A 98 14.78 -54.24 28.95
C GLN A 98 15.48 -52.91 29.22
N ALA A 99 16.80 -52.90 29.35
CA ALA A 99 17.57 -51.66 29.50
C ALA A 99 17.48 -50.76 28.27
N GLN A 100 17.56 -51.32 27.06
CA GLN A 100 17.38 -50.56 25.81
C GLN A 100 15.96 -49.99 25.68
N LYS A 101 14.94 -50.77 26.08
CA LYS A 101 13.56 -50.30 26.09
C LYS A 101 13.39 -49.08 27.00
N VAL A 102 13.91 -49.14 28.22
CA VAL A 102 13.83 -48.00 29.16
C VAL A 102 14.48 -46.77 28.56
N ARG A 103 15.73 -46.90 28.06
CA ARG A 103 16.45 -45.79 27.41
C ARG A 103 15.70 -45.17 26.23
N LEU A 104 15.10 -46.01 25.38
CA LEU A 104 14.34 -45.50 24.23
C LEU A 104 13.05 -44.80 24.68
N THR A 105 12.40 -45.34 25.71
CA THR A 105 11.17 -44.74 26.25
C THR A 105 11.48 -43.38 26.87
N ASP A 106 12.56 -43.26 27.65
CA ASP A 106 12.99 -42.00 28.25
C ASP A 106 13.33 -40.96 27.16
N TYR A 107 14.06 -41.35 26.10
CA TYR A 107 14.36 -40.46 24.98
C TYR A 107 13.10 -39.99 24.23
N LEU A 108 12.14 -40.89 24.02
CA LEU A 108 10.86 -40.52 23.40
C LEU A 108 10.06 -39.56 24.30
N ASP A 109 10.07 -39.77 25.60
CA ASP A 109 9.37 -38.91 26.57
C ASP A 109 9.99 -37.50 26.57
N GLU A 110 11.32 -37.39 26.65
CA GLU A 110 12.05 -36.13 26.57
C GLU A 110 11.78 -35.37 25.26
N ARG A 111 11.81 -36.07 24.12
CA ARG A 111 11.51 -35.46 22.82
C ARG A 111 10.05 -35.01 22.73
N SER A 112 9.12 -35.79 23.28
CA SER A 112 7.70 -35.44 23.28
C SER A 112 7.42 -34.21 24.14
N ALA A 113 8.07 -34.09 25.30
CA ALA A 113 8.00 -32.93 26.17
C ALA A 113 8.58 -31.68 25.48
N TYR A 114 9.74 -31.81 24.81
CA TYR A 114 10.32 -30.71 24.04
C TYR A 114 9.39 -30.23 22.92
N LEU A 115 8.78 -31.15 22.16
CA LEU A 115 7.84 -30.78 21.10
C LEU A 115 6.59 -30.08 21.66
N ALA A 116 6.08 -30.54 22.80
CA ALA A 116 4.95 -29.90 23.47
C ALA A 116 5.31 -28.47 23.91
N GLN A 117 6.47 -28.28 24.54
CA GLN A 117 6.96 -26.97 24.95
C GLN A 117 7.15 -26.04 23.74
N PHE A 118 7.73 -26.54 22.65
CA PHE A 118 7.91 -25.77 21.42
C PHE A 118 6.57 -25.33 20.83
N GLY A 119 5.55 -26.19 20.85
CA GLY A 119 4.21 -25.84 20.40
C GLY A 119 3.55 -24.78 21.26
N GLU A 120 3.69 -24.87 22.58
CA GLU A 120 3.16 -23.88 23.53
C GLU A 120 3.87 -22.52 23.40
N GLU A 121 5.21 -22.53 23.31
CA GLU A 121 6.01 -21.31 23.12
C GLU A 121 5.70 -20.65 21.78
N ALA A 122 5.62 -21.42 20.69
CA ALA A 122 5.24 -20.89 19.38
C ALA A 122 3.83 -20.29 19.41
N GLY A 123 2.87 -20.96 20.06
CA GLY A 123 1.52 -20.43 20.26
C GLY A 123 1.52 -19.09 20.99
N ALA A 124 2.21 -19.01 22.12
CA ALA A 124 2.34 -17.79 22.90
C ALA A 124 3.04 -16.66 22.13
N GLU A 125 4.06 -16.97 21.32
CA GLU A 125 4.71 -15.98 20.46
C GLU A 125 3.79 -15.50 19.33
N PHE A 126 3.00 -16.38 18.71
CA PHE A 126 2.02 -15.98 17.70
C PHE A 126 0.92 -15.09 18.28
N ASP A 127 0.38 -15.44 19.45
CA ASP A 127 -0.62 -14.63 20.14
C ASP A 127 -0.04 -13.25 20.47
N LYS A 128 1.18 -13.18 21.00
CA LYS A 128 1.88 -11.94 21.28
C LYS A 128 2.08 -11.08 20.03
N ILE A 129 2.51 -11.67 18.90
CA ILE A 129 2.66 -10.95 17.63
C ILE A 129 1.31 -10.41 17.16
N GLY A 130 0.24 -11.21 17.29
CA GLY A 130 -1.12 -10.81 16.95
C GLY A 130 -1.60 -9.61 17.77
N GLU A 131 -1.43 -9.67 19.09
CA GLU A 131 -1.78 -8.58 20.01
C GLU A 131 -0.95 -7.31 19.72
N ASP A 132 0.36 -7.45 19.51
CA ASP A 132 1.24 -6.32 19.18
C ASP A 132 0.86 -5.65 17.85
N ALA A 133 0.50 -6.44 16.84
CA ALA A 133 0.04 -5.93 15.55
C ALA A 133 -1.29 -5.19 15.66
N LEU A 134 -2.26 -5.73 16.41
CA LEU A 134 -3.55 -5.09 16.65
C LEU A 134 -3.38 -3.78 17.41
N ARG A 135 -2.57 -3.78 18.47
CA ARG A 135 -2.25 -2.56 19.21
C ARG A 135 -1.60 -1.50 18.33
N GLY A 136 -0.64 -1.88 17.49
CA GLY A 136 0.00 -0.95 16.56
C GLY A 136 -0.98 -0.37 15.53
N LEU A 137 -1.96 -1.17 15.08
CA LEU A 137 -3.02 -0.72 14.18
C LEU A 137 -3.95 0.28 14.86
N ASP A 138 -4.41 0.00 16.08
CA ASP A 138 -5.28 0.90 16.85
C ASP A 138 -4.59 2.23 17.15
N GLU A 139 -3.32 2.20 17.54
CA GLU A 139 -2.52 3.42 17.75
C GLU A 139 -2.39 4.25 16.47
N ALA A 140 -2.14 3.61 15.33
CA ALA A 140 -2.05 4.29 14.04
C ALA A 140 -3.42 4.87 13.63
N GLY A 141 -4.50 4.11 13.84
CA GLY A 141 -5.88 4.55 13.59
C GLY A 141 -6.24 5.79 14.40
N ASN A 142 -5.93 5.77 15.70
CA ASN A 142 -6.18 6.91 16.59
C ASN A 142 -5.41 8.16 16.15
N ARG A 143 -4.14 8.04 15.76
CA ARG A 143 -3.34 9.17 15.25
C ARG A 143 -3.92 9.76 13.95
N ILE A 144 -4.42 8.91 13.06
CA ILE A 144 -5.05 9.37 11.82
C ILE A 144 -6.36 10.08 12.12
N LEU A 145 -7.18 9.51 12.99
CA LEU A 145 -8.46 10.08 13.38
C LEU A 145 -8.28 11.45 14.05
N GLU A 146 -7.35 11.56 15.00
CA GLU A 146 -7.01 12.83 15.66
C GLU A 146 -6.52 13.89 14.66
N ASN A 147 -5.72 13.49 13.64
CA ASN A 147 -5.29 14.41 12.59
C ASN A 147 -6.45 14.90 11.73
N ILE A 148 -7.38 13.99 11.37
CA ILE A 148 -8.56 14.33 10.59
C ILE A 148 -9.47 15.26 11.39
N GLU A 149 -9.71 14.97 12.66
CA GLU A 149 -10.53 15.80 13.56
C GLU A 149 -9.94 17.20 13.72
N SER A 150 -8.62 17.29 13.97
CA SER A 150 -7.92 18.58 14.05
C SER A 150 -8.03 19.39 12.75
N ARG A 151 -7.90 18.75 11.58
CA ARG A 151 -8.05 19.43 10.28
C ARG A 151 -9.50 19.82 10.00
N MET A 152 -10.46 18.99 10.40
CA MET A 152 -11.88 19.26 10.23
C MET A 152 -12.30 20.45 11.07
N GLN A 153 -11.84 20.53 12.32
CA GLN A 153 -12.08 21.67 13.19
C GLN A 153 -11.46 22.95 12.63
N ALA A 154 -10.19 22.90 12.20
CA ALA A 154 -9.55 24.06 11.57
C ALA A 154 -10.28 24.49 10.29
N PHE A 155 -10.83 23.55 9.53
CA PHE A 155 -11.64 23.85 8.36
C PHE A 155 -12.96 24.51 8.73
N GLU A 156 -13.67 24.01 9.76
CA GLU A 156 -14.92 24.59 10.26
C GLU A 156 -14.71 26.03 10.74
N GLU A 157 -13.67 26.26 11.56
CA GLU A 157 -13.28 27.60 12.01
C GLU A 157 -12.96 28.52 10.81
N SER A 158 -12.23 28.01 9.81
CA SER A 158 -11.92 28.79 8.60
C SER A 158 -13.15 29.11 7.75
N MET A 159 -14.11 28.19 7.69
CA MET A 159 -15.33 28.34 6.90
C MET A 159 -16.27 29.36 7.54
N GLU A 160 -16.38 29.37 8.87
CA GLU A 160 -17.12 30.39 9.61
C GLU A 160 -16.52 31.78 9.40
N VAL A 161 -15.19 31.90 9.49
CA VAL A 161 -14.49 33.17 9.24
C VAL A 161 -14.70 33.64 7.79
N ASN A 162 -14.54 32.75 6.83
CA ASN A 162 -14.74 33.08 5.41
C ASN A 162 -16.19 33.48 5.11
N ARG A 163 -17.18 32.87 5.79
CA ARG A 163 -18.59 33.28 5.65
C ARG A 163 -18.81 34.70 6.15
N MET A 164 -18.24 35.06 7.29
CA MET A 164 -18.33 36.43 7.83
C MET A 164 -17.64 37.45 6.89
N GLU A 165 -16.51 37.10 6.30
CA GLU A 165 -15.79 37.97 5.36
C GLU A 165 -16.58 38.22 4.06
N ILE A 166 -17.26 37.20 3.53
CA ILE A 166 -18.15 37.33 2.37
C ILE A 166 -19.33 38.26 2.70
N GLU A 167 -19.98 38.06 3.84
CA GLU A 167 -21.12 38.88 4.26
C GLU A 167 -20.71 40.37 4.44
N GLU A 168 -19.54 40.62 5.01
CA GLU A 168 -19.01 41.99 5.12
C GLU A 168 -18.66 42.57 3.73
N SER A 169 -18.12 41.75 2.83
CA SER A 169 -17.78 42.17 1.47
C SER A 169 -19.03 42.50 0.64
N ASP A 170 -20.08 41.71 0.78
CA ASP A 170 -21.38 41.92 0.11
C ASP A 170 -22.03 43.21 0.61
N ASN A 171 -21.98 43.48 1.92
CA ASN A 171 -22.48 44.75 2.48
C ASN A 171 -21.72 45.96 1.93
N LYS A 172 -20.38 45.90 1.85
CA LYS A 172 -19.55 46.96 1.25
C LYS A 172 -19.86 47.16 -0.23
N LEU A 173 -20.16 46.08 -0.96
CA LEU A 173 -20.53 46.14 -2.37
C LEU A 173 -21.89 46.81 -2.55
N ALA A 174 -22.89 46.45 -1.73
CA ALA A 174 -24.21 47.09 -1.74
C ALA A 174 -24.11 48.60 -1.44
N GLU A 175 -23.29 49.01 -0.47
CA GLU A 175 -23.02 50.43 -0.20
C GLU A 175 -22.34 51.14 -1.38
N PHE A 176 -21.42 50.46 -2.07
CA PHE A 176 -20.76 51.01 -3.25
C PHE A 176 -21.74 51.19 -4.41
N GLU A 177 -22.59 50.19 -4.69
CA GLU A 177 -23.63 50.27 -5.72
C GLU A 177 -24.61 51.41 -5.42
N GLY A 178 -25.07 51.54 -4.18
CA GLY A 178 -25.93 52.66 -3.77
C GLY A 178 -25.29 54.04 -4.02
N ARG A 179 -23.99 54.18 -3.74
CA ARG A 179 -23.24 55.42 -4.04
C ARG A 179 -23.08 55.67 -5.55
N VAL A 180 -22.87 54.63 -6.35
CA VAL A 180 -22.79 54.74 -7.81
C VAL A 180 -24.14 55.12 -8.41
N GLU A 181 -25.23 54.49 -7.98
CA GLU A 181 -26.60 54.78 -8.43
C GLU A 181 -26.98 56.25 -8.09
N ALA A 182 -26.72 56.68 -6.85
CA ALA A 182 -26.91 58.07 -6.44
C ALA A 182 -26.06 59.04 -7.27
N GLY A 183 -24.77 58.75 -7.45
CA GLY A 183 -23.88 59.55 -8.30
C GLY A 183 -24.25 59.56 -9.78
N ARG A 184 -24.92 58.52 -10.27
CA ARG A 184 -25.46 58.45 -11.64
C ARG A 184 -26.72 59.30 -11.81
N ASN A 185 -27.57 59.32 -10.79
CA ASN A 185 -28.77 60.17 -10.74
C ASN A 185 -28.43 61.66 -10.53
N GLU A 186 -27.31 61.96 -9.87
CA GLU A 186 -26.80 63.32 -9.69
C GLU A 186 -25.85 63.78 -10.83
N GLY A 187 -25.39 62.85 -11.66
CA GLY A 187 -24.37 63.10 -12.68
C GLY A 187 -24.91 63.47 -14.06
N LEU A 188 -24.73 64.75 -14.44
CA LEU A 188 -24.81 65.33 -15.80
C LEU A 188 -23.93 64.65 -16.88
N PHE A 189 -23.31 63.50 -16.58
CA PHE A 189 -22.25 62.85 -17.36
C PHE A 189 -22.71 62.16 -18.65
N PHE A 190 -23.96 61.73 -18.76
CA PHE A 190 -24.44 60.95 -19.93
C PHE A 190 -25.25 61.75 -20.96
N LYS A 191 -25.68 62.98 -20.66
CA LYS A 191 -26.42 63.82 -21.63
C LYS A 191 -25.57 64.17 -22.88
N SER A 192 -24.25 64.11 -22.77
CA SER A 192 -23.31 64.44 -23.85
C SER A 192 -22.92 63.27 -24.76
N LEU A 193 -23.29 62.02 -24.46
CA LEU A 193 -22.92 60.85 -25.29
C LEU A 193 -23.99 60.42 -26.32
N ALA A 194 -25.23 60.91 -26.17
CA ALA A 194 -26.31 60.61 -27.11
C ALA A 194 -26.17 61.32 -28.48
N GLN A 195 -25.19 62.22 -28.64
CA GLN A 195 -24.91 62.90 -29.91
C GLN A 195 -23.51 62.53 -30.43
N LYS A 196 -23.39 61.43 -31.19
CA LYS A 196 -22.21 61.21 -32.04
C LYS A 196 -22.60 60.74 -33.44
N LYS A 197 -22.10 61.49 -34.45
CA LYS A 197 -22.29 61.31 -35.90
C LYS A 197 -21.67 60.00 -36.43
N PRO A 198 -22.18 59.42 -37.54
CA PRO A 198 -21.86 58.06 -38.01
C PRO A 198 -20.57 57.96 -38.85
N VAL A 199 -19.46 58.58 -38.41
CA VAL A 199 -18.24 58.71 -39.24
C VAL A 199 -17.24 57.54 -39.07
N GLU A 200 -17.34 56.72 -38.03
CA GLU A 200 -16.28 55.73 -37.69
C GLU A 200 -16.61 54.27 -38.01
N LYS A 201 -17.66 53.99 -38.80
CA LYS A 201 -18.04 52.60 -39.18
C LYS A 201 -17.00 51.90 -40.06
N ALA A 202 -16.19 52.65 -40.81
CA ALA A 202 -15.16 52.08 -41.69
C ALA A 202 -13.90 51.66 -40.90
N LYS A 203 -13.43 52.52 -39.97
CA LYS A 203 -12.28 52.20 -39.10
C LYS A 203 -12.59 51.05 -38.14
N ALA A 204 -13.82 50.98 -37.62
CA ALA A 204 -14.26 49.88 -36.75
C ALA A 204 -14.29 48.52 -37.47
N LYS A 205 -14.59 48.48 -38.78
CA LYS A 205 -14.55 47.23 -39.57
C LYS A 205 -13.14 46.75 -39.85
N GLU A 206 -12.19 47.67 -40.01
CA GLU A 206 -10.76 47.34 -40.20
C GLU A 206 -10.15 46.80 -38.90
N GLU A 207 -10.46 47.42 -37.76
CA GLU A 207 -10.03 46.93 -36.45
C GLU A 207 -10.69 45.59 -36.08
N ALA A 208 -11.96 45.38 -36.44
CA ALA A 208 -12.62 44.09 -36.26
C ALA A 208 -11.98 42.96 -37.10
N LYS A 209 -11.55 43.25 -38.34
CA LYS A 209 -10.78 42.29 -39.17
C LYS A 209 -9.41 41.98 -38.56
N LYS A 210 -8.73 43.00 -38.03
CA LYS A 210 -7.44 42.83 -37.34
C LYS A 210 -7.57 41.99 -36.06
N ILE A 211 -8.64 42.19 -35.29
CA ILE A 211 -8.94 41.37 -34.11
C ILE A 211 -9.35 39.94 -34.52
N GLN A 212 -10.07 39.77 -35.63
CA GLN A 212 -10.44 38.46 -36.17
C GLN A 212 -9.20 37.66 -36.63
N ASP A 213 -8.24 38.29 -37.29
CA ASP A 213 -6.99 37.62 -37.72
C ASP A 213 -6.08 37.29 -36.53
N VAL A 214 -6.01 38.16 -35.52
CA VAL A 214 -5.29 37.85 -34.26
C VAL A 214 -5.99 36.73 -33.50
N THR A 215 -7.33 36.65 -33.54
CA THR A 215 -8.09 35.56 -32.92
C THR A 215 -7.91 34.24 -33.69
N LYS A 216 -7.80 34.27 -35.03
CA LYS A 216 -7.48 33.09 -35.87
C LYS A 216 -6.05 32.58 -35.61
N GLN A 217 -5.08 33.49 -35.43
CA GLN A 217 -3.71 33.11 -35.08
C GLN A 217 -3.57 32.65 -33.62
N SER A 218 -4.41 33.19 -32.73
CA SER A 218 -4.54 32.81 -31.31
C SER A 218 -5.40 31.57 -31.09
N ALA A 219 -6.15 31.11 -32.10
CA ALA A 219 -6.90 29.86 -32.07
C ALA A 219 -5.96 28.65 -32.27
N GLY A 220 -4.93 28.55 -31.42
CA GLY A 220 -4.43 27.31 -30.84
C GLY A 220 -3.92 26.18 -31.74
N SER A 221 -3.61 26.35 -33.03
CA SER A 221 -3.33 25.20 -33.91
C SER A 221 -1.96 24.54 -33.71
N ARG A 222 -0.97 25.24 -33.13
CA ARG A 222 0.39 24.70 -32.92
C ARG A 222 0.63 24.15 -31.52
N THR A 223 0.24 24.89 -30.49
CA THR A 223 0.49 24.49 -29.09
C THR A 223 -0.35 23.27 -28.70
N ARG A 224 -1.64 23.25 -29.08
CA ARG A 224 -2.54 22.12 -28.78
C ARG A 224 -2.10 20.84 -29.50
N ARG A 225 -1.75 20.95 -30.78
CA ARG A 225 -1.19 19.85 -31.59
C ARG A 225 0.07 19.26 -30.99
N ASN A 226 1.00 20.10 -30.52
CA ASN A 226 2.22 19.63 -29.89
C ASN A 226 1.95 18.90 -28.57
N ILE A 227 0.95 19.35 -27.81
CA ILE A 227 0.51 18.68 -26.57
C ILE A 227 -0.04 17.27 -26.89
N TYR A 228 -0.90 17.11 -27.90
CA TYR A 228 -1.39 15.78 -28.27
C TYR A 228 -0.27 14.85 -28.75
N LEU A 229 0.69 15.36 -29.53
CA LEU A 229 1.84 14.55 -29.97
C LEU A 229 2.71 14.09 -28.81
N VAL A 230 2.94 14.95 -27.81
CA VAL A 230 3.65 14.58 -26.58
C VAL A 230 2.87 13.53 -25.79
N LEU A 231 1.56 13.71 -25.62
CA LEU A 231 0.71 12.74 -24.91
C LEU A 231 0.67 11.38 -25.60
N ILE A 232 0.53 11.35 -26.94
CA ILE A 232 0.61 10.12 -27.74
C ILE A 232 1.96 9.45 -27.54
N GLY A 233 3.06 10.22 -27.56
CA GLY A 233 4.41 9.69 -27.31
C GLY A 233 4.57 9.05 -25.93
N ILE A 234 4.05 9.69 -24.88
CA ILE A 234 4.07 9.17 -23.50
C ILE A 234 3.27 7.85 -23.41
N VAL A 235 2.09 7.79 -24.01
CA VAL A 235 1.24 6.59 -23.99
C VAL A 235 1.89 5.43 -24.75
N VAL A 236 2.48 5.70 -25.92
CA VAL A 236 3.21 4.68 -26.70
C VAL A 236 4.43 4.15 -25.94
N ALA A 237 5.19 5.02 -25.27
CA ALA A 237 6.30 4.61 -24.42
C ALA A 237 5.83 3.73 -23.24
N GLY A 238 4.71 4.08 -22.59
CA GLY A 238 4.12 3.27 -21.51
C GLY A 238 3.62 1.90 -21.97
N ILE A 239 3.13 1.80 -23.21
CA ILE A 239 2.75 0.52 -23.83
C ILE A 239 4.00 -0.33 -24.09
N ALA A 240 5.06 0.23 -24.66
CA ALA A 240 6.31 -0.48 -24.91
C ALA A 240 6.97 -1.01 -23.62
N ASP A 241 6.99 -0.20 -22.56
CA ASP A 241 7.50 -0.59 -21.24
C ASP A 241 6.67 -1.73 -20.60
N SER A 242 5.36 -1.72 -20.83
CA SER A 242 4.44 -2.78 -20.40
C SER A 242 4.60 -4.11 -21.16
N PHE A 243 5.20 -4.08 -22.35
CA PHE A 243 5.56 -5.28 -23.12
C PHE A 243 6.93 -5.84 -22.75
N ILE A 244 7.86 -4.99 -22.30
CA ILE A 244 9.22 -5.40 -21.89
C ILE A 244 9.19 -5.98 -20.46
N SER A 245 8.31 -5.47 -19.59
CA SER A 245 8.11 -6.00 -18.24
C SER A 245 7.39 -7.36 -18.27
N SER A 246 8.04 -8.40 -17.72
CA SER A 246 7.56 -9.79 -17.70
C SER A 246 6.28 -10.05 -16.89
N SER A 247 5.75 -9.05 -16.18
CA SER A 247 4.47 -9.08 -15.45
C SER A 247 3.39 -8.31 -16.21
N SER A 248 3.16 -8.69 -17.48
CA SER A 248 2.27 -7.93 -18.36
C SER A 248 0.82 -8.03 -17.86
N ASP A 249 0.34 -6.99 -17.18
CA ASP A 249 -1.07 -6.82 -16.87
C ASP A 249 -1.79 -6.43 -18.17
N TRP A 250 -2.32 -7.41 -18.91
CA TRP A 250 -3.05 -7.17 -20.17
C TRP A 250 -4.20 -6.16 -20.01
N ARG A 251 -4.72 -6.01 -18.79
CA ARG A 251 -5.69 -4.96 -18.41
C ARG A 251 -5.13 -3.55 -18.56
N LYS A 252 -3.88 -3.30 -18.15
CA LYS A 252 -3.22 -1.99 -18.29
C LYS A 252 -2.95 -1.66 -19.76
N VAL A 253 -2.54 -2.65 -20.55
CA VAL A 253 -2.34 -2.49 -21.99
C VAL A 253 -3.67 -2.18 -22.70
N ALA A 254 -4.75 -2.86 -22.34
CA ALA A 254 -6.09 -2.58 -22.90
C ALA A 254 -6.57 -1.15 -22.58
N VAL A 255 -6.37 -0.68 -21.35
CA VAL A 255 -6.72 0.69 -20.93
C VAL A 255 -5.88 1.73 -21.67
N LEU A 256 -4.56 1.53 -21.75
CA LEU A 256 -3.67 2.43 -22.50
C LEU A 256 -3.98 2.43 -24.00
N GLY A 257 -4.33 1.28 -24.56
CA GLY A 257 -4.77 1.16 -25.96
C GLY A 257 -6.06 1.93 -26.23
N ALA A 258 -7.06 1.83 -25.36
CA ALA A 258 -8.30 2.61 -25.48
C ALA A 258 -8.05 4.13 -25.42
N ILE A 259 -7.18 4.57 -24.51
CA ILE A 259 -6.77 5.98 -24.38
C ILE A 259 -6.02 6.45 -25.64
N LEU A 260 -5.14 5.63 -26.19
CA LEU A 260 -4.40 5.95 -27.42
C LEU A 260 -5.34 6.15 -28.62
N VAL A 261 -6.33 5.27 -28.78
CA VAL A 261 -7.34 5.40 -29.86
C VAL A 261 -8.12 6.70 -29.69
N ALA A 262 -8.57 7.03 -28.49
CA ALA A 262 -9.29 8.28 -28.22
C ALA A 262 -8.45 9.53 -28.54
N LEU A 263 -7.16 9.53 -28.17
CA LEU A 263 -6.24 10.65 -28.48
C LEU A 263 -5.98 10.80 -29.98
N ILE A 264 -5.86 9.69 -30.71
CA ILE A 264 -5.68 9.72 -32.17
C ILE A 264 -6.96 10.24 -32.85
N THR A 265 -8.15 9.85 -32.38
CA THR A 265 -9.42 10.38 -32.89
C THR A 265 -9.54 11.89 -32.63
N GLN A 266 -9.19 12.36 -31.44
CA GLN A 266 -9.21 13.79 -31.10
C GLN A 266 -8.21 14.59 -31.94
N PHE A 267 -7.02 14.04 -32.17
CA PHE A 267 -6.00 14.63 -33.03
C PHE A 267 -6.44 14.67 -34.51
N ALA A 268 -7.08 13.62 -35.02
CA ALA A 268 -7.58 13.56 -36.39
C ALA A 268 -8.76 14.51 -36.62
N TYR A 269 -9.64 14.66 -35.63
CA TYR A 269 -10.75 15.62 -35.67
C TYR A 269 -10.24 17.07 -35.75
N GLU A 270 -9.21 17.41 -34.97
CA GLU A 270 -8.57 18.72 -35.03
C GLU A 270 -7.86 18.98 -36.36
N GLN A 271 -7.27 17.95 -36.99
CA GLN A 271 -6.73 18.09 -38.36
C GLN A 271 -7.82 18.26 -39.42
N GLY A 272 -8.93 17.53 -39.29
CA GLY A 272 -10.06 17.60 -40.22
C GLY A 272 -10.68 18.98 -40.27
N MET A 273 -10.95 19.58 -39.10
CA MET A 273 -11.49 20.94 -38.99
C MET A 273 -10.58 22.01 -39.62
N LEU A 274 -9.26 21.85 -39.52
CA LEU A 274 -8.29 22.74 -40.16
C LEU A 274 -8.29 22.58 -41.70
N SER A 275 -8.39 21.35 -42.20
CA SER A 275 -8.44 21.09 -43.64
C SER A 275 -9.74 21.56 -44.30
N GLU A 276 -10.87 21.47 -43.57
CA GLU A 276 -12.18 21.93 -44.02
C GLU A 276 -12.23 23.47 -44.08
N THR A 277 -11.55 24.16 -43.15
CA THR A 277 -11.38 25.61 -43.20
C THR A 277 -10.45 26.06 -44.34
N GLU A 278 -9.36 25.33 -44.61
CA GLU A 278 -8.49 25.58 -45.77
C GLU A 278 -9.21 25.34 -47.11
N GLN A 279 -10.09 24.34 -47.20
CA GLN A 279 -10.89 24.07 -48.41
C GLN A 279 -11.97 25.14 -48.65
N MET A 280 -12.70 25.57 -47.61
CA MET A 280 -13.68 26.66 -47.74
C MET A 280 -13.02 27.98 -48.15
N GLU A 281 -11.79 28.26 -47.72
CA GLU A 281 -11.04 29.46 -48.11
C GLU A 281 -10.63 29.42 -49.59
N LYS A 282 -10.20 28.26 -50.08
CA LYS A 282 -9.82 28.04 -51.50
C LYS A 282 -11.02 28.08 -52.45
N GLU A 283 -12.19 27.65 -51.99
CA GLU A 283 -13.45 27.73 -52.74
C GLU A 283 -14.01 29.17 -52.75
N ARG A 284 -13.72 29.97 -51.73
CA ARG A 284 -14.16 31.37 -51.64
C ARG A 284 -13.28 32.31 -52.47
N SER A 285 -11.96 32.09 -52.48
CA SER A 285 -11.04 32.88 -53.32
C SER A 285 -11.25 32.62 -54.82
N SER A 286 -11.60 31.39 -55.21
CA SER A 286 -11.89 31.04 -56.62
C SER A 286 -13.24 31.54 -57.14
N ARG A 287 -14.16 31.96 -56.26
CA ARG A 287 -15.42 32.62 -56.63
C ARG A 287 -15.32 34.15 -56.71
N GLU A 288 -14.30 34.77 -56.10
CA GLU A 288 -14.08 36.22 -56.17
C GLU A 288 -13.27 36.65 -57.41
N ASP A 289 -12.56 35.70 -58.05
CA ASP A 289 -11.78 35.93 -59.29
C ASP A 289 -12.57 35.66 -60.59
N LYS A 290 -13.91 35.60 -60.54
CA LYS A 290 -14.77 35.33 -61.71
C LYS A 290 -15.86 36.36 -61.91
#